data_AF-A0A6A4NR34-F1
#
_entry.id   AF-A0A6A4NR34-F1
#
_cell.length_a   1.000
_cell.length_b   1.000
_cell.length_c   1.000
_cell.angle_alpha   90.00
_cell.angle_beta   90.00
_cell.angle_gamma   90.00
#
_symmetry.space_group_name_H-M   'P 1'
#
loop_
_entity.id
_entity.type
_entity.pdbx_description
1 polymer ?
#
loop_
_entity_poly.entity_id
_entity_poly.type
_entity_poly.pdbx_seq_one_letter_code
_entity_poly.pdbx_strand_id
1 'polypeptide(L)'
;MVKVTIVGRARDGFPLAQGLIYMNEDNDYLSYYRQQAEFILQEISTRALVASKMTILIDHYCGIIANITRQYIDTRTQANLSKLNASRKQDLDVVTEDMFSILERRRNSETMERLQITPQPASSIWCSPRLEVYNG
;
A
#
# COMPACT_ATOMS: atom_id res chain seq x y z
N MET A 1 -17.55 -2.51 9.36
CA MET A 1 -18.00 -1.91 8.09
C MET A 1 -16.77 -1.41 7.33
N VAL A 2 -16.71 -1.55 6.01
CA VAL A 2 -15.60 -1.02 5.20
C VAL A 2 -15.62 0.51 5.30
N LYS A 3 -14.45 1.14 5.44
CA LYS A 3 -14.33 2.61 5.58
C LYS A 3 -13.76 3.27 4.33
N VAL A 4 -12.84 2.59 3.64
CA VAL A 4 -12.23 3.06 2.39
C VAL A 4 -11.99 1.86 1.48
N THR A 5 -12.08 2.07 0.16
CA THR A 5 -11.59 1.11 -0.83
C THR A 5 -10.58 1.82 -1.73
N ILE A 6 -9.36 1.29 -1.79
CA ILE A 6 -8.29 1.82 -2.64
C ILE A 6 -7.82 0.73 -3.60
N VAL A 7 -7.51 1.12 -4.82
CA VAL A 7 -6.84 0.27 -5.81
C VAL A 7 -5.51 0.94 -6.11
N GLY A 8 -4.42 0.22 -5.88
CA GLY A 8 -3.06 0.71 -6.11
C GLY A 8 -2.25 -0.25 -6.96
N ARG A 9 -1.25 0.29 -7.64
CA ARG A 9 -0.28 -0.49 -8.42
C ARG A 9 0.74 -1.10 -7.47
N ALA A 10 0.80 -2.43 -7.43
CA ALA A 10 1.71 -3.15 -6.52
C ALA A 10 3.20 -2.84 -6.77
N ARG A 11 3.58 -2.47 -8.00
CA ARG A 11 4.98 -2.21 -8.38
C ARG A 11 5.60 -1.01 -7.66
N ASP A 12 4.83 0.04 -7.41
CA ASP A 12 5.33 1.32 -6.90
C ASP A 12 4.42 1.96 -5.84
N GLY A 13 3.34 1.26 -5.46
CA GLY A 13 2.40 1.72 -4.45
C GLY A 13 1.48 2.84 -4.94
N PHE A 14 1.50 3.16 -6.23
CA PHE A 14 0.77 4.32 -6.74
C PHE A 14 -0.75 4.09 -6.68
N PRO A 15 -1.53 4.99 -6.04
CA PRO A 15 -2.98 4.86 -5.98
C PRO A 15 -3.60 5.16 -7.36
N LEU A 16 -4.34 4.21 -7.91
CA LEU A 16 -5.00 4.30 -9.21
C LEU A 16 -6.47 4.74 -9.10
N ALA A 17 -7.16 4.28 -8.06
CA ALA A 17 -8.54 4.64 -7.81
C ALA A 17 -8.90 4.51 -6.34
N GLN A 18 -9.88 5.30 -5.93
CA GLN A 18 -10.42 5.28 -4.57
C GLN A 18 -11.93 5.37 -4.62
N GLY A 19 -12.60 4.44 -3.92
CA GLY A 19 -14.03 4.51 -3.65
C GLY A 19 -14.25 5.05 -2.25
N LEU A 20 -14.98 6.16 -2.17
CA LEU A 20 -15.48 6.69 -0.92
C LEU A 20 -16.80 5.98 -0.56
N ILE A 21 -16.92 5.48 0.66
CA ILE A 21 -18.21 5.03 1.15
C ILE A 21 -18.92 6.28 1.71
N TYR A 22 -20.09 6.60 1.14
CA TYR A 22 -20.98 7.68 1.56
C TYR A 22 -21.44 7.44 3.00
N MET A 23 -20.63 7.86 3.96
CA MET A 23 -21.08 8.11 5.32
C MET A 23 -20.88 9.62 5.53
N ASN A 24 -21.96 10.32 5.85
CA ASN A 24 -21.98 11.76 6.13
C ASN A 24 -21.31 12.06 7.49
N GLU A 25 -20.16 11.45 7.76
CA GLU A 25 -19.43 11.55 9.02
C GLU A 25 -18.06 12.19 8.75
N ASP A 26 -17.82 13.29 9.43
CA ASP A 26 -16.60 14.08 9.59
C ASP A 26 -15.39 13.64 8.75
N ASN A 27 -15.09 14.49 7.75
CA ASN A 27 -14.02 14.39 6.76
C ASN A 27 -12.64 13.95 7.33
N ASP A 28 -12.35 14.30 8.58
CA ASP A 28 -11.06 14.06 9.23
C ASP A 28 -10.74 12.57 9.41
N TYR A 29 -11.71 11.74 9.82
CA TYR A 29 -11.49 10.30 9.99
C TYR A 29 -11.20 9.60 8.66
N LEU A 30 -11.78 10.11 7.58
CA LEU A 30 -11.62 9.53 6.28
C LEU A 30 -10.23 9.80 5.71
N SER A 31 -9.70 11.01 5.96
CA SER A 31 -8.33 11.38 5.61
C SER A 31 -7.30 10.45 6.27
N TYR A 32 -7.55 10.05 7.51
CA TYR A 32 -6.70 9.13 8.26
C TYR A 32 -6.64 7.74 7.63
N TYR A 33 -7.80 7.12 7.33
CA TYR A 33 -7.84 5.80 6.68
C TYR A 33 -7.27 5.82 5.27
N ARG A 34 -7.44 6.93 4.55
CA ARG A 34 -6.80 7.11 3.25
C ARG A 34 -5.28 7.09 3.37
N GLN A 35 -4.72 7.87 4.30
CA GLN A 35 -3.27 7.94 4.51
C GLN A 35 -2.68 6.58 4.91
N GLN A 36 -3.37 5.83 5.78
CA GLN A 36 -2.96 4.47 6.13
C GLN A 36 -2.95 3.54 4.91
N ALA A 37 -3.98 3.61 4.07
CA ALA A 37 -4.08 2.76 2.89
C ALA A 37 -3.00 3.07 1.84
N GLU A 38 -2.70 4.35 1.62
CA GLU A 38 -1.59 4.79 0.76
C GLU A 38 -0.23 4.31 1.28
N PHE A 39 0.00 4.40 2.60
CA PHE A 39 1.20 3.86 3.23
C PHE A 39 1.34 2.34 3.01
N ILE A 40 0.26 1.58 3.19
CA ILE A 40 0.27 0.12 2.98
C ILE A 40 0.62 -0.22 1.53
N LEU A 41 0.08 0.51 0.54
CA LEU A 41 0.43 0.31 -0.87
C LEU A 41 1.94 0.52 -1.11
N GLN A 42 2.53 1.53 -0.47
CA GLN A 42 3.95 1.80 -0.56
C GLN A 42 4.80 0.71 0.11
N GLU A 43 4.40 0.25 1.28
CA GLU A 43 5.07 -0.88 1.96
C GLU A 43 5.00 -2.16 1.12
N ILE A 44 3.85 -2.44 0.50
CA ILE A 44 3.67 -3.57 -0.44
C ILE A 44 4.62 -3.45 -1.64
N SER A 45 4.81 -2.25 -2.19
CA SER A 45 5.74 -2.05 -3.31
C SER A 45 7.21 -2.16 -2.92
N THR A 46 7.53 -1.82 -1.68
CA THR A 46 8.90 -1.93 -1.15
C THR A 46 9.28 -3.39 -0.93
N ARG A 47 8.33 -4.20 -0.47
CA ARG A 47 8.49 -5.65 -0.41
C ARG A 47 8.46 -6.17 -1.84
N ALA A 48 9.59 -6.71 -2.31
CA ALA A 48 9.74 -7.19 -3.68
C ALA A 48 8.75 -8.33 -4.00
N LEU A 49 7.53 -7.98 -4.37
CA LEU A 49 6.63 -8.91 -5.03
C LEU A 49 7.17 -9.14 -6.44
N VAL A 50 7.28 -10.42 -6.82
CA VAL A 50 7.73 -10.78 -8.18
C VAL A 50 6.79 -10.10 -9.18
N ALA A 51 7.34 -9.19 -9.98
CA ALA A 51 6.57 -8.47 -10.98
C ALA A 51 5.94 -9.48 -11.94
N SER A 52 4.60 -9.51 -12.00
CA SER A 52 3.89 -10.31 -12.99
C SER A 52 4.25 -9.81 -14.39
N LYS A 53 4.56 -10.73 -15.31
CA LYS A 53 4.80 -10.39 -16.73
C LYS A 53 3.52 -9.98 -17.47
N MET A 54 2.35 -10.16 -16.84
CA MET A 54 1.06 -9.86 -17.45
C MET A 54 0.53 -8.49 -17.01
N THR A 55 0.26 -7.63 -17.97
CA THR A 55 -0.37 -6.31 -17.74
C THR A 55 -1.84 -6.39 -18.17
N ILE A 56 -2.76 -6.13 -17.24
CA ILE A 56 -4.19 -6.00 -17.53
C ILE A 56 -4.54 -4.51 -17.51
N LEU A 57 -5.15 -4.02 -18.59
CA LEU A 57 -5.68 -2.66 -18.65
C LEU A 57 -7.09 -2.67 -18.07
N ILE A 58 -7.33 -1.83 -17.06
CA ILE A 58 -8.66 -1.58 -16.51
C ILE A 58 -8.91 -0.08 -16.64
N ASP A 59 -9.93 0.29 -17.41
CA ASP A 59 -10.19 1.68 -17.80
C ASP A 59 -11.15 2.40 -16.82
N HIS A 60 -12.00 1.65 -16.10
CA HIS A 60 -13.10 2.21 -15.31
C HIS A 60 -13.17 1.68 -13.86
N TYR A 61 -12.16 1.99 -13.05
CA TYR A 61 -12.11 1.58 -11.64
C TYR A 61 -13.26 2.15 -10.80
N CYS A 62 -13.63 3.42 -11.00
CA CYS A 62 -14.60 4.11 -10.14
C CYS A 62 -16.00 3.46 -10.18
N GLY A 63 -16.50 3.14 -11.38
CA GLY A 63 -17.80 2.50 -11.55
C GLY A 63 -17.85 1.08 -10.96
N ILE A 64 -16.77 0.32 -11.12
CA ILE A 64 -16.65 -1.04 -10.56
C ILE A 64 -16.64 -0.97 -9.03
N ILE A 65 -15.82 -0.09 -8.44
CA ILE A 65 -15.74 0.07 -6.99
C ILE A 65 -17.11 0.47 -6.43
N ALA A 66 -17.79 1.46 -7.04
CA ALA A 66 -19.11 1.90 -6.59
C ALA A 66 -20.19 0.81 -6.68
N ASN A 67 -20.13 -0.06 -7.68
CA ASN A 67 -21.08 -1.17 -7.81
C ASN A 67 -20.83 -2.26 -6.77
N ILE A 68 -19.57 -2.66 -6.58
CA ILE A 68 -19.20 -3.69 -5.59
C ILE A 68 -19.51 -3.21 -4.17
N THR A 69 -19.17 -1.97 -3.83
CA THR A 69 -19.44 -1.43 -2.47
C THR A 69 -20.93 -1.38 -2.18
N ARG A 70 -21.76 -0.92 -3.13
CA ARG A 70 -23.23 -0.95 -3.00
C ARG A 70 -23.76 -2.36 -2.79
N GLN A 71 -23.29 -3.31 -3.59
CA GLN A 71 -23.71 -4.71 -3.46
C GLN A 71 -23.25 -5.33 -2.12
N TYR A 72 -22.07 -4.95 -1.63
CA TYR A 72 -21.55 -5.44 -0.35
C TYR A 72 -22.28 -4.83 0.85
N ILE A 73 -22.83 -3.62 0.75
CA ILE A 73 -23.64 -3.02 1.82
C ILE A 73 -25.03 -3.68 1.91
N ASP A 74 -25.54 -4.27 0.82
CA ASP A 74 -26.82 -4.99 0.82
C ASP A 74 -26.81 -6.15 1.85
N THR A 75 -27.73 -6.08 2.81
CA THR A 75 -27.89 -7.05 3.90
C THR A 75 -28.19 -8.47 3.39
N ARG A 76 -28.90 -8.59 2.27
CA ARG A 76 -29.20 -9.88 1.65
C ARG A 76 -27.93 -10.50 1.06
N THR A 77 -27.09 -9.68 0.42
CA THR A 77 -25.79 -10.13 -0.10
C THR A 77 -24.87 -10.56 1.04
N GLN A 78 -24.78 -9.77 2.12
CA GLN A 78 -24.00 -10.12 3.31
C GLN A 78 -24.45 -11.44 3.95
N ALA A 79 -25.76 -11.65 4.10
CA ALA A 79 -26.31 -12.88 4.64
C ALA A 79 -26.08 -14.10 3.73
N ASN A 80 -26.02 -13.91 2.42
CA ASN A 80 -25.71 -14.98 1.47
C ASN A 80 -24.22 -15.32 1.47
N LEU A 81 -23.34 -14.31 1.52
CA LEU A 81 -21.89 -14.50 1.63
C LEU A 81 -21.51 -15.21 2.93
N SER A 82 -22.15 -14.87 4.05
CA SER A 82 -21.88 -15.54 5.33
C SER A 82 -22.26 -17.03 5.31
N LYS A 83 -23.37 -17.39 4.63
CA LYS A 83 -23.78 -18.78 4.41
C LYS A 83 -22.80 -19.52 3.51
N LEU A 84 -22.40 -18.93 2.39
CA LEU A 84 -21.46 -19.52 1.44
C LEU A 84 -20.06 -19.75 2.05
N ASN A 85 -19.63 -18.86 2.95
CA ASN A 85 -18.32 -18.92 3.58
C ASN A 85 -18.30 -19.70 4.91
N ALA A 86 -19.44 -20.23 5.37
CA ALA A 86 -19.55 -20.90 6.67
C ALA A 86 -18.56 -22.08 6.84
N SER A 87 -18.27 -22.79 5.74
CA SER A 87 -17.35 -23.94 5.70
C SER A 87 -15.92 -23.59 5.27
N ARG A 88 -15.65 -22.36 4.82
CA ARG A 88 -14.36 -21.96 4.22
C ARG A 88 -13.27 -21.55 5.23
N LYS A 89 -13.54 -21.68 6.54
CA LYS A 89 -12.76 -21.01 7.60
C LYS A 89 -11.30 -21.46 7.80
N GLN A 90 -10.77 -22.42 7.03
CA GLN A 90 -9.45 -23.02 7.33
C GLN A 90 -8.40 -22.95 6.21
N ASP A 91 -8.74 -22.52 4.99
CA ASP A 91 -7.86 -22.67 3.81
C ASP A 91 -7.25 -21.35 3.28
N LEU A 92 -7.25 -20.28 4.07
CA LEU A 92 -6.63 -19.03 3.65
C LEU A 92 -5.32 -18.79 4.40
N ASP A 93 -4.21 -18.81 3.66
CA ASP A 93 -2.91 -18.22 4.04
C ASP A 93 -3.02 -16.68 4.09
N VAL A 94 -3.89 -16.18 4.96
CA VAL A 94 -4.08 -14.75 5.20
C VAL A 94 -3.39 -14.41 6.51
N VAL A 95 -2.25 -13.75 6.37
CA VAL A 95 -1.54 -13.17 7.51
C VAL A 95 -2.32 -11.96 8.00
N THR A 96 -2.58 -11.92 9.30
CA THR A 96 -3.16 -10.75 9.98
C THR A 96 -2.07 -10.09 10.81
N GLU A 97 -1.77 -8.83 10.52
CA GLU A 97 -0.81 -8.01 11.26
C GLU A 97 -1.46 -6.70 11.73
N ASP A 98 -0.97 -6.17 12.84
CA ASP A 98 -1.38 -4.85 13.32
C ASP A 98 -0.66 -3.72 12.56
N MET A 99 -1.36 -2.63 12.27
CA MET A 99 -0.81 -1.50 11.50
C MET A 99 0.42 -0.88 12.18
N PHE A 100 0.45 -0.81 13.50
CA PHE A 100 1.58 -0.26 14.24
C PHE A 100 2.85 -1.09 14.04
N SER A 101 2.71 -2.43 14.00
CA SER A 101 3.84 -3.32 13.73
C SER A 101 4.46 -3.09 12.34
N ILE A 102 3.64 -2.72 11.35
CA ILE A 102 4.11 -2.38 10.01
C ILE A 102 4.90 -1.06 10.03
N LEU A 103 4.37 -0.05 10.71
CA LEU A 103 5.02 1.26 10.86
C LEU A 103 6.35 1.17 11.62
N GLU A 104 6.42 0.43 12.72
CA GLU A 104 7.65 0.25 13.48
C GLU A 104 8.72 -0.44 12.65
N ARG A 105 8.35 -1.50 11.93
CA ARG A 105 9.28 -2.21 11.04
C ARG A 105 9.85 -1.28 9.98
N ARG A 106 9.02 -0.43 9.38
CA ARG A 106 9.44 0.58 8.39
C ARG A 106 10.42 1.59 8.99
N ARG A 107 10.08 2.17 10.15
CA ARG A 107 10.95 3.12 10.87
C ARG A 107 12.32 2.52 11.19
N ASN A 108 12.34 1.25 11.61
CA ASN A 108 13.58 0.54 11.92
C ASN A 108 14.41 0.29 10.66
N SER A 109 13.77 -0.08 9.55
CA SER A 109 14.44 -0.25 8.24
C SER A 109 15.07 1.05 7.76
N GLU A 110 14.37 2.19 7.84
CA GLU A 110 14.89 3.50 7.44
C GLU A 110 16.05 3.95 8.34
N THR A 111 15.97 3.66 9.64
CA THR A 111 17.06 3.95 10.59
C THR A 111 18.29 3.12 10.23
N MET A 112 18.12 1.84 9.92
CA MET A 112 19.22 0.97 9.48
C MET A 112 19.82 1.41 8.15
N GLU A 113 19.00 1.77 7.16
CA GLU A 113 19.47 2.33 5.88
C GLU A 113 20.30 3.59 6.11
N ARG A 114 19.83 4.50 6.96
CA ARG A 114 20.54 5.75 7.29
C ARG A 114 21.85 5.53 8.04
N LEU A 115 21.94 4.48 8.85
CA LEU A 115 23.18 4.06 9.52
C LEU A 115 24.15 3.36 8.55
N GLN A 116 23.64 2.71 7.49
CA GLN A 116 24.44 2.11 6.42
C GLN A 116 25.00 3.15 5.44
N ILE A 117 24.36 4.31 5.32
CA ILE A 117 24.98 5.50 4.71
C ILE A 117 26.10 5.95 5.64
N THR A 118 27.29 5.36 5.47
CA THR A 118 28.50 5.93 6.06
C THR A 118 28.58 7.37 5.57
N PRO A 119 28.72 8.39 6.45
CA PRO A 119 29.12 9.69 5.97
C PRO A 119 30.46 9.45 5.29
N GLN A 120 30.50 9.53 3.96
CA GLN A 120 31.77 9.67 3.28
C GLN A 120 32.46 10.83 3.99
N PRO A 121 33.65 10.63 4.58
CA PRO A 121 34.37 11.74 5.16
C PRO A 121 34.65 12.71 4.01
N ALA A 122 33.85 13.77 3.91
CA ALA A 122 34.22 14.91 3.11
C ALA A 122 35.58 15.34 3.66
N SER A 123 36.63 15.29 2.84
CA SER A 123 37.93 15.79 3.24
C SER A 123 37.74 17.23 3.73
N SER A 124 38.04 17.51 5.00
CA SER A 124 37.76 18.80 5.65
C SER A 124 38.50 20.01 5.06
N ILE A 125 39.21 19.85 3.94
CA ILE A 125 40.11 20.89 3.43
C ILE A 125 39.66 21.41 2.05
N TRP A 126 39.11 20.58 1.16
CA TRP A 126 38.73 21.06 -0.18
C TRP A 126 37.51 20.30 -0.74
N CYS A 127 36.37 20.97 -0.79
CA CYS A 127 35.18 20.51 -1.50
C CYS A 127 35.42 20.54 -3.03
N SER A 128 36.03 19.49 -3.60
CA SER A 128 36.07 19.31 -5.07
C SER A 128 35.79 17.86 -5.49
N PRO A 129 34.93 17.63 -6.50
CA PRO A 129 34.75 16.30 -7.08
C PRO A 129 36.03 15.82 -7.76
N ARG A 130 36.40 14.56 -7.53
CA ARG A 130 37.60 13.92 -8.10
C ARG A 130 37.39 13.68 -9.60
N LEU A 131 38.14 14.38 -10.44
CA LEU A 131 38.19 14.17 -11.90
C LEU A 131 38.76 12.78 -12.18
N GLU A 132 37.98 11.91 -12.82
CA GLU A 132 38.50 10.68 -13.41
C GLU A 132 39.37 11.05 -14.62
N VAL A 133 40.67 10.79 -14.49
CA VAL A 133 41.62 10.92 -15.60
C VAL A 133 41.50 9.67 -16.45
N TYR A 134 40.88 9.82 -17.62
CA TYR A 134 40.87 8.79 -18.66
C TYR A 134 42.29 8.69 -19.25
N ASN A 135 42.98 7.58 -18.97
CA ASN A 135 44.21 7.20 -19.65
C ASN A 135 43.92 5.90 -20.42
N GLY A 136 44.05 5.96 -21.75
CA GLY A 136 43.98 4.81 -22.66
C GLY A 136 43.04 5.05 -23.82
#